data_AF-A0A183HMQ8-F1
#
_entry.id   AF-A0A183HMQ8-F1
#
_cell.length_a   1.000
_cell.length_b   1.000
_cell.length_c   1.000
_cell.angle_alpha   90.00
_cell.angle_beta   90.00
_cell.angle_gamma   90.00
#
_symmetry.space_group_name_H-M   'P 1'
#
loop_
_entity.id
_entity.type
_entity.pdbx_description
1 polymer ?
#
loop_
_entity_poly.entity_id
_entity_poly.type
_entity_poly.pdbx_seq_one_letter_code
_entity_poly.pdbx_strand_id
1 'polypeptide(L)'
;MSVYDAASSASVDHRRKWDREEYERKAQERLLAEKDEETKGKRKLPRFPDEPKVKRELLKAREYKVDLESKVGRTVVINKTTPSAETGGYYCDVCDCVVKDSINFLDHINGKNHQRNMGMSMKIKRSTLDEVRQRFAFKKMQKEMQKKEDEMHDRLDDLKEEE
;
A
#
# COMPACT_ATOMS: atom_id res chain seq x y z
N MET A 1 -70.75 9.63 50.02
CA MET A 1 -71.04 8.25 50.50
C MET A 1 -70.36 7.32 49.50
N SER A 2 -69.53 6.35 49.82
CA SER A 2 -68.90 5.85 51.03
C SER A 2 -67.84 4.87 50.51
N VAL A 3 -66.60 5.05 50.97
CA VAL A 3 -65.56 4.03 51.23
C VAL A 3 -66.01 2.56 51.15
N TYR A 4 -65.27 1.70 50.45
CA TYR A 4 -64.21 0.84 51.03
C TYR A 4 -63.50 0.00 49.94
N ASP A 5 -62.17 0.06 50.01
CA ASP A 5 -61.20 -0.87 49.45
C ASP A 5 -61.52 -2.30 49.93
N ALA A 6 -61.65 -3.26 49.02
CA ALA A 6 -61.83 -4.67 49.36
C ALA A 6 -60.68 -5.47 48.75
N ALA A 7 -59.60 -5.54 49.53
CA ALA A 7 -58.47 -6.42 49.33
C ALA A 7 -58.96 -7.84 48.97
N SER A 8 -58.65 -8.25 47.74
CA SER A 8 -58.88 -9.60 47.25
C SER A 8 -58.03 -10.56 48.07
N SER A 9 -58.70 -11.48 48.77
CA SER A 9 -58.07 -12.57 49.52
C SER A 9 -57.26 -13.44 48.56
N ALA A 10 -55.97 -13.15 48.44
CA ALA A 10 -55.03 -13.96 47.68
C ALA A 10 -54.81 -15.28 48.42
N SER A 11 -55.56 -16.31 48.02
CA SER A 11 -55.06 -17.67 48.18
C SER A 11 -53.68 -17.71 47.50
N VAL A 12 -52.69 -18.29 48.16
CA VAL A 12 -51.35 -18.44 47.58
C VAL A 12 -51.48 -19.38 46.39
N ASP A 13 -51.73 -18.79 45.23
CA ASP A 13 -51.82 -19.49 43.96
C ASP A 13 -50.38 -19.84 43.57
N HIS A 14 -49.95 -21.06 43.93
CA HIS A 14 -48.64 -21.61 43.59
C HIS A 14 -48.50 -21.88 42.08
N ARG A 15 -49.51 -21.52 41.29
CA ARG A 15 -49.48 -21.59 39.84
C ARG A 15 -48.63 -20.44 39.29
N ARG A 16 -47.46 -20.81 38.77
CA ARG A 16 -46.54 -19.89 38.10
C ARG A 16 -47.23 -19.22 36.91
N LYS A 17 -47.72 -17.99 37.10
CA LYS A 17 -48.28 -17.16 36.03
C LYS A 17 -47.11 -16.45 35.36
N TRP A 18 -47.13 -16.45 34.02
CA TRP A 18 -46.11 -15.76 33.24
C TRP A 18 -46.47 -14.28 33.21
N ASP A 19 -45.64 -13.45 33.85
CA ASP A 19 -45.79 -12.00 33.81
C ASP A 19 -45.33 -11.48 32.45
N ARG A 20 -46.31 -11.10 31.61
CA ARG A 20 -46.07 -10.69 30.21
C ARG A 20 -45.04 -9.57 30.09
N GLU A 21 -45.09 -8.59 30.99
CA GLU A 21 -44.17 -7.44 31.00
C GLU A 21 -42.73 -7.84 31.30
N GLU A 22 -42.52 -8.78 32.23
CA GLU A 22 -41.17 -9.25 32.58
C GLU A 22 -40.54 -9.98 31.39
N TYR A 23 -41.31 -10.83 30.73
CA TYR A 23 -40.85 -11.57 29.56
C TYR A 23 -40.66 -10.69 28.33
N GLU A 24 -41.49 -9.66 28.15
CA GLU A 24 -41.30 -8.67 27.09
C GLU A 24 -40.02 -7.86 27.31
N ARG A 25 -39.74 -7.40 28.53
CA ARG A 25 -38.48 -6.74 28.87
C ARG A 25 -37.28 -7.65 28.63
N LYS A 26 -37.38 -8.92 29.02
CA LYS A 26 -36.33 -9.92 28.82
C LYS A 26 -36.10 -10.25 27.34
N ALA A 27 -37.15 -10.22 26.53
CA ALA A 27 -37.05 -10.38 25.08
C ALA A 27 -36.38 -9.16 24.42
N GLN A 28 -36.76 -7.95 24.83
CA GLN A 28 -36.12 -6.72 24.34
C GLN A 28 -34.64 -6.64 24.71
N GLU A 29 -34.27 -7.04 25.93
CA GLU A 29 -32.87 -7.09 26.38
C GLU A 29 -32.04 -8.07 25.55
N ARG A 30 -32.57 -9.24 25.21
CA ARG A 30 -31.89 -10.19 24.30
C ARG A 30 -31.71 -9.61 22.91
N LEU A 31 -32.74 -8.97 22.34
CA LEU A 31 -32.66 -8.37 21.01
C LEU A 31 -31.65 -7.22 20.96
N LEU A 32 -31.55 -6.43 22.03
CA LEU A 32 -30.55 -5.37 22.16
C LEU A 32 -29.13 -5.94 22.27
N ALA A 33 -28.93 -7.01 23.04
CA ALA A 33 -27.65 -7.68 23.16
C ALA A 33 -27.19 -8.31 21.82
N GLU A 34 -28.08 -8.98 21.08
CA GLU A 34 -27.76 -9.53 19.76
C GLU A 34 -27.42 -8.42 18.75
N LYS A 35 -28.11 -7.29 18.81
CA LYS A 35 -27.84 -6.14 17.94
C LYS A 35 -26.50 -5.46 18.28
N ASP A 36 -26.16 -5.35 19.56
CA ASP A 36 -24.87 -4.82 20.00
C ASP A 36 -23.71 -5.73 19.55
N GLU A 37 -23.85 -7.05 19.72
CA GLU A 37 -22.89 -8.05 19.23
C GLU A 37 -22.76 -8.04 17.70
N GLU A 38 -23.86 -7.91 16.95
CA GLU A 38 -23.83 -7.78 15.49
C GLU A 38 -23.12 -6.49 15.05
N THR A 39 -23.35 -5.37 15.76
CA THR A 39 -22.64 -4.13 15.47
C THR A 39 -21.17 -4.20 15.83
N LYS A 40 -20.78 -4.87 16.92
CA LYS A 40 -19.37 -5.13 17.28
C LYS A 40 -18.68 -6.08 16.29
N GLY A 41 -19.37 -7.10 15.79
CA GLY A 41 -18.86 -8.04 14.78
C GLY A 41 -18.70 -7.41 13.38
N LYS A 42 -19.59 -6.48 13.00
CA LYS A 42 -19.50 -5.71 11.74
C LYS A 42 -18.58 -4.50 11.86
N ARG A 43 -18.44 -3.92 13.05
CA ARG A 43 -17.36 -3.00 13.42
C ARG A 43 -16.09 -3.81 13.65
N LYS A 44 -15.53 -4.36 12.56
CA LYS A 44 -14.07 -4.44 12.48
C LYS A 44 -13.57 -3.05 12.84
N LEU A 45 -13.06 -2.90 14.06
CA LEU A 45 -12.48 -1.67 14.58
C LEU A 45 -11.68 -1.05 13.42
N PRO A 46 -11.93 0.20 13.00
CA PRO A 46 -10.98 0.86 12.12
C PRO A 46 -9.65 0.76 12.87
N ARG A 47 -8.69 0.04 12.29
CA ARG A 47 -7.49 -0.42 13.01
C ARG A 47 -6.72 0.74 13.65
N PHE A 48 -6.98 1.98 13.23
CA PHE A 48 -6.48 3.21 13.81
C PHE A 48 -7.53 4.34 13.67
N PRO A 49 -8.05 4.94 14.75
CA PRO A 49 -8.74 6.22 14.71
C PRO A 49 -7.69 7.34 14.64
N ASP A 50 -7.77 8.19 13.62
CA ASP A 50 -7.05 9.47 13.52
C ASP A 50 -5.52 9.47 13.54
N GLU A 51 -4.86 8.54 12.84
CA GLU A 51 -3.55 8.88 12.26
C GLU A 51 -3.78 9.61 10.93
N PRO A 52 -3.21 10.83 10.74
CA PRO A 52 -3.30 11.50 9.46
C PRO A 52 -2.70 10.57 8.42
N LYS A 53 -3.53 10.11 7.47
CA LYS A 53 -3.07 9.31 6.32
C LYS A 53 -1.85 10.01 5.76
N VAL A 54 -0.66 9.47 6.05
CA VAL A 54 0.62 10.05 5.64
C VAL A 54 0.47 10.34 4.17
N LYS A 55 0.50 11.64 3.81
CA LYS A 55 0.35 12.09 2.44
C LYS A 55 1.57 11.58 1.70
N ARG A 56 1.46 10.37 1.17
CA ARG A 56 2.51 9.73 0.40
C ARG A 56 2.86 10.65 -0.76
N GLU A 57 4.15 10.90 -0.94
CA GLU A 57 4.61 11.76 -2.02
C GLU A 57 4.18 11.17 -3.37
N LEU A 58 3.95 12.06 -4.34
CA LEU A 58 3.64 11.65 -5.71
C LEU A 58 4.84 10.92 -6.30
N LEU A 59 4.56 9.99 -7.22
CA LEU A 59 5.60 9.22 -7.90
C LEU A 59 6.58 10.16 -8.62
N LYS A 60 7.84 10.14 -8.20
CA LYS A 60 8.95 10.82 -8.87
C LYS A 60 9.67 9.83 -9.78
N ALA A 61 10.22 10.33 -10.89
CA ALA A 61 11.12 9.55 -11.73
C ALA A 61 12.42 9.28 -10.98
N ARG A 62 13.04 8.12 -11.20
CA ARG A 62 14.35 7.80 -10.61
C ARG A 62 15.42 8.62 -11.31
N GLU A 63 16.35 9.18 -10.53
CA GLU A 63 17.49 9.96 -11.03
C GLU A 63 18.75 9.10 -11.22
N TYR A 64 18.78 7.90 -10.64
CA TYR A 64 19.90 6.97 -10.75
C TYR A 64 19.58 5.81 -11.69
N LYS A 65 20.61 5.34 -12.41
CA LYS A 65 20.55 4.11 -13.21
C LYS A 65 20.72 2.91 -12.29
N VAL A 66 19.89 1.88 -12.48
CA VAL A 66 20.00 0.62 -11.72
C VAL A 66 21.06 -0.25 -12.38
N ASP A 67 22.12 -0.57 -11.66
CA ASP A 67 23.25 -1.36 -12.18
C ASP A 67 22.96 -2.86 -12.10
N LEU A 68 22.53 -3.43 -13.23
CA LEU A 68 22.25 -4.88 -13.37
C LEU A 68 23.44 -5.65 -13.94
N GLU A 69 24.37 -4.97 -14.61
CA GLU A 69 25.43 -5.61 -15.41
C GLU A 69 26.72 -5.87 -14.63
N SER A 70 26.93 -5.17 -13.51
CA SER A 70 28.20 -5.21 -12.78
C SER A 70 28.56 -6.61 -12.25
N LYS A 71 27.56 -7.45 -11.97
CA LYS A 71 27.74 -8.81 -11.43
C LYS A 71 27.65 -9.90 -12.51
N VAL A 72 27.49 -9.55 -13.78
CA VAL A 72 27.43 -10.52 -14.89
C VAL A 72 28.81 -11.16 -15.07
N GLY A 73 28.85 -12.49 -15.13
CA GLY A 73 30.09 -13.25 -15.32
C GLY A 73 30.94 -13.49 -14.07
N ARG A 74 30.54 -12.98 -12.89
CA ARG A 74 31.21 -13.30 -11.62
C ARG A 74 30.59 -14.52 -10.95
N THR A 75 31.42 -15.49 -10.58
CA THR A 75 31.03 -16.65 -9.77
C THR A 75 31.35 -16.37 -8.29
N VAL A 76 30.38 -16.58 -7.41
CA VAL A 76 30.53 -16.38 -5.96
C VAL A 76 30.13 -17.68 -5.25
N VAL A 77 30.98 -18.14 -4.33
CA VAL A 77 30.70 -19.31 -3.50
C VAL A 77 29.78 -18.89 -2.35
N ILE A 78 28.59 -19.49 -2.29
CA ILE A 78 27.56 -19.17 -1.30
C ILE A 78 27.66 -20.19 -0.16
N ASN A 79 27.96 -19.73 1.06
CA ASN A 79 27.96 -20.53 2.28
C ASN A 79 26.65 -20.31 3.07
N LYS A 80 26.34 -21.15 4.05
CA LYS A 80 25.13 -20.98 4.89
C LYS A 80 25.14 -19.71 5.76
N THR A 81 26.31 -19.12 5.98
CA THR A 81 26.53 -17.92 6.79
C THR A 81 26.61 -16.62 5.97
N THR A 82 26.57 -16.67 4.64
CA THR A 82 26.62 -15.44 3.83
C THR A 82 25.32 -14.65 3.96
N PRO A 83 25.37 -13.32 4.14
CA PRO A 83 24.18 -12.49 4.24
C PRO A 83 23.38 -12.55 2.95
N SER A 84 22.06 -12.40 3.04
CA SER A 84 21.13 -12.47 1.91
C SER A 84 21.47 -11.50 0.76
N ALA A 85 22.18 -10.40 1.04
CA ALA A 85 22.64 -9.44 0.04
C ALA A 85 23.77 -9.97 -0.87
N GLU A 86 24.53 -10.96 -0.39
CA GLU A 86 25.62 -11.61 -1.13
C GLU A 86 25.22 -12.97 -1.70
N THR A 87 24.06 -13.48 -1.29
CA THR A 87 23.44 -14.65 -1.91
C THR A 87 23.10 -14.32 -3.36
N GLY A 88 23.46 -15.21 -4.28
CA GLY A 88 23.28 -15.00 -5.72
C GLY A 88 21.87 -14.50 -6.09
N GLY A 89 21.83 -13.34 -6.76
CA GLY A 89 20.61 -12.62 -7.12
C GLY A 89 20.75 -11.10 -6.96
N TYR A 90 19.65 -10.39 -7.20
CA TYR A 90 19.48 -8.97 -6.93
C TYR A 90 18.80 -8.78 -5.58
N TYR A 91 19.42 -7.99 -4.70
CA TYR A 91 18.90 -7.69 -3.36
C TYR A 91 18.17 -6.36 -3.35
N CYS A 92 17.03 -6.29 -2.66
CA CYS A 92 16.30 -5.04 -2.44
C CYS A 92 16.31 -4.64 -0.95
N ASP A 93 16.93 -3.50 -0.64
CA ASP A 93 17.08 -3.00 0.74
C ASP A 93 15.75 -2.57 1.41
N VAL A 94 14.74 -2.22 0.60
CA VAL A 94 13.45 -1.71 1.11
C VAL A 94 12.49 -2.83 1.49
N CYS A 95 12.68 -4.01 0.90
CA CYS A 95 11.79 -5.16 1.02
C CYS A 95 12.46 -6.39 1.63
N ASP A 96 13.77 -6.33 1.91
CA ASP A 96 14.60 -7.41 2.43
C ASP A 96 14.39 -8.74 1.69
N CYS A 97 14.32 -8.68 0.35
CA CYS A 97 14.10 -9.85 -0.48
C CYS A 97 15.17 -9.99 -1.56
N VAL A 98 15.47 -11.25 -1.89
CA VAL A 98 16.39 -11.62 -2.98
C VAL A 98 15.56 -12.03 -4.19
N VAL A 99 15.75 -11.33 -5.29
CA VAL A 99 15.11 -11.60 -6.58
C VAL A 99 16.14 -12.18 -7.54
N LYS A 100 15.83 -13.30 -8.20
CA LYS A 100 16.80 -14.04 -9.02
C LYS A 100 17.05 -13.40 -10.40
N ASP A 101 16.01 -12.84 -11.00
CA ASP A 101 16.04 -12.33 -12.37
C ASP A 101 16.06 -10.80 -12.41
N SER A 102 16.71 -10.24 -13.42
CA SER A 102 16.81 -8.78 -13.63
C SER A 102 15.44 -8.15 -13.93
N ILE A 103 14.62 -8.82 -14.74
CA ILE A 103 13.26 -8.35 -15.09
C ILE A 103 12.38 -8.34 -13.84
N ASN A 104 12.39 -9.41 -13.06
CA ASN A 104 11.62 -9.50 -11.83
C ASN A 104 12.10 -8.49 -10.78
N PHE A 105 13.40 -8.15 -10.76
CA PHE A 105 13.92 -7.10 -9.89
C PHE A 105 13.42 -5.71 -10.30
N LEU A 106 13.39 -5.41 -11.61
CA LEU A 106 12.81 -4.15 -12.11
C LEU A 106 11.31 -4.05 -11.78
N ASP A 107 10.56 -5.14 -11.95
CA ASP A 107 9.14 -5.21 -11.59
C ASP A 107 8.91 -5.12 -10.07
N HIS A 108 9.84 -5.65 -9.27
CA HIS A 108 9.82 -5.54 -7.83
C HIS A 108 9.94 -4.07 -7.38
N ILE A 109 10.95 -3.33 -7.87
CA ILE A 109 11.15 -1.92 -7.49
C ILE A 109 9.98 -1.05 -8.02
N ASN A 110 9.40 -1.42 -9.15
CA ASN A 110 8.20 -0.76 -9.70
C ASN A 110 6.89 -1.22 -9.02
N GLY A 111 6.97 -2.20 -8.13
CA GLY A 111 5.82 -2.81 -7.47
C GLY A 111 5.15 -1.90 -6.46
N LYS A 112 3.83 -2.05 -6.29
CA LYS A 112 3.02 -1.28 -5.34
C LYS A 112 3.49 -1.42 -3.88
N ASN A 113 4.05 -2.57 -3.52
CA ASN A 113 4.53 -2.84 -2.16
C ASN A 113 5.84 -2.09 -1.88
N HIS A 114 6.81 -2.20 -2.79
CA HIS A 114 8.07 -1.48 -2.72
C HIS A 114 7.85 0.04 -2.66
N GLN A 115 7.01 0.57 -3.56
CA GLN A 115 6.70 2.00 -3.60
C GLN A 115 5.99 2.49 -2.33
N ARG A 116 5.14 1.64 -1.72
CA ARG A 116 4.44 1.95 -0.47
C ARG A 116 5.40 2.02 0.71
N ASN A 117 6.40 1.14 0.76
CA ASN A 117 7.44 1.12 1.79
C ASN A 117 8.37 2.34 1.64
N MET A 118 8.68 2.77 0.42
CA MET A 118 9.36 4.06 0.14
C MET A 118 8.52 5.31 0.46
N GLY A 119 7.28 5.17 0.96
CA GLY A 119 6.45 6.32 1.31
C GLY A 119 5.87 7.08 0.11
N MET A 120 5.96 6.52 -1.10
CA MET A 120 5.43 7.13 -2.32
C MET A 120 4.11 6.46 -2.75
N SER A 121 3.27 7.21 -3.45
CA SER A 121 2.06 6.70 -4.09
C SER A 121 2.31 6.47 -5.57
N MET A 122 1.73 5.42 -6.16
CA MET A 122 1.72 5.20 -7.62
C MET A 122 0.91 6.25 -8.40
N LYS A 123 0.39 7.29 -7.73
CA LYS A 123 -0.32 8.40 -8.36
C LYS A 123 0.68 9.42 -8.88
N ILE A 124 0.61 9.72 -10.16
CA ILE A 124 1.43 10.72 -10.85
C ILE A 124 0.67 12.07 -10.84
N LYS A 125 1.41 13.18 -10.72
CA LYS A 125 0.83 14.53 -10.87
C LYS A 125 0.34 14.73 -12.31
N ARG A 126 -0.80 15.40 -12.49
CA ARG A 126 -1.21 15.86 -13.83
C ARG A 126 -0.32 17.03 -14.25
N SER A 127 0.20 16.96 -15.47
CA SER A 127 1.07 17.97 -16.06
C SER A 127 0.33 19.29 -16.29
N THR A 128 1.00 20.41 -16.05
CA THR A 128 0.50 21.76 -16.38
C THR A 128 1.04 22.24 -17.75
N LEU A 129 0.41 23.25 -18.34
CA LEU A 129 0.84 23.81 -19.64
C LEU A 129 2.28 24.34 -19.60
N ASP A 130 2.68 24.94 -18.47
CA ASP A 130 4.03 25.50 -18.30
C ASP A 130 5.09 24.39 -18.20
N GLU A 131 4.84 23.35 -17.39
CA GLU A 131 5.71 22.16 -17.29
C GLU A 131 5.93 21.50 -18.67
N VAL A 132 4.89 21.47 -19.51
CA VAL A 132 4.98 20.91 -20.87
C VAL A 132 5.84 21.78 -21.78
N ARG A 133 5.69 23.11 -21.75
CA ARG A 133 6.53 24.04 -22.53
C ARG A 133 8.00 23.93 -22.15
N GLN A 134 8.31 23.88 -20.85
CA GLN A 134 9.67 23.69 -20.36
C GLN A 134 10.26 22.34 -20.82
N ARG A 135 9.47 21.26 -20.76
CA ARG A 135 9.91 19.93 -21.23
C ARG A 135 10.19 19.90 -22.73
N PHE A 136 9.39 20.58 -23.55
CA PHE A 136 9.62 20.69 -24.99
C PHE A 136 10.90 21.49 -25.30
N ALA A 137 11.15 22.59 -24.58
CA ALA A 137 12.38 23.35 -24.73
C ALA A 137 13.62 22.50 -24.38
N PHE A 138 13.60 21.82 -23.23
CA PHE A 138 14.68 20.92 -22.82
C PHE A 138 14.91 19.79 -23.84
N LYS A 139 13.85 19.14 -24.32
CA LYS A 139 13.95 18.06 -25.29
C LYS A 139 14.45 18.53 -26.66
N LYS A 140 14.13 19.77 -27.05
CA LYS A 140 14.69 20.39 -28.26
C LYS A 140 16.20 20.57 -28.12
N MET A 141 16.66 21.13 -27.01
CA MET A 141 18.10 21.31 -26.75
C MET A 141 18.84 19.97 -26.69
N GLN A 142 18.26 18.97 -26.01
CA GLN A 142 18.83 17.62 -25.95
C GLN A 142 18.95 16.99 -27.35
N LYS A 143 17.93 17.16 -28.20
CA LYS A 143 17.97 16.66 -29.59
C LYS A 143 19.02 17.38 -30.43
N GLU A 144 19.23 18.67 -30.23
CA GLU A 144 20.30 19.43 -30.91
C GLU A 144 21.69 19.01 -30.43
N MET A 145 21.87 18.73 -29.14
CA MET A 145 23.12 18.18 -28.61
C MET A 145 23.39 16.78 -29.16
N GLN A 146 22.41 15.88 -29.12
CA GLN A 146 22.54 14.53 -29.69
C GLN A 146 22.93 14.58 -31.17
N LYS A 147 22.28 15.43 -31.97
CA LYS A 147 22.68 15.61 -33.38
C LYS A 147 24.13 16.04 -33.55
N LYS A 148 24.64 16.93 -32.69
CA LYS A 148 26.04 17.36 -32.74
C LYS A 148 26.99 16.24 -32.30
N GLU A 149 26.58 15.41 -31.33
CA GLU A 149 27.33 14.23 -30.91
C GLU A 149 27.36 13.19 -32.03
N ASP A 150 26.23 12.92 -32.69
CA ASP A 150 26.12 12.05 -33.85
C ASP A 150 27.00 12.57 -35.01
N GLU A 151 26.91 13.86 -35.35
CA GLU A 151 27.76 14.50 -36.37
C GLU A 151 29.26 14.46 -36.02
N MET A 152 29.62 14.46 -34.74
CA MET A 152 31.00 14.30 -34.28
C MET A 152 31.45 12.84 -34.38
N HIS A 153 30.59 11.89 -34.02
CA HIS A 153 30.85 10.46 -34.12
C HIS A 153 31.06 10.04 -35.58
N ASP A 154 30.20 10.50 -36.49
CA ASP A 154 30.32 10.22 -37.93
C ASP A 154 31.68 10.71 -38.47
N ARG A 155 32.09 11.94 -38.11
CA ARG A 155 33.41 12.47 -38.49
C ARG A 155 34.59 11.69 -37.92
N LEU A 156 34.45 11.15 -36.70
CA LEU A 156 35.50 10.32 -36.08
C LEU A 156 35.59 8.94 -36.73
N ASP A 157 34.46 8.36 -37.13
CA ASP A 157 34.42 7.11 -37.87
C ASP A 157 35.02 7.27 -39.27
N ASP A 158 34.70 8.34 -39.99
CA ASP A 158 35.28 8.64 -41.32
C ASP A 158 36.82 8.71 -41.26
N LEU A 159 37.38 9.43 -40.26
CA LEU A 159 38.83 9.52 -40.06
C LEU A 159 39.49 8.17 -39.72
N LYS A 160 38.75 7.28 -39.07
CA LYS A 160 39.22 5.94 -38.69
C LYS A 160 39.14 4.95 -39.85
N GLU A 161 38.23 5.15 -40.79
CA GLU A 161 38.17 4.37 -42.04
C GLU A 161 39.25 4.81 -43.05
N GLU A 162 39.72 6.05 -42.96
CA GLU A 162 40.82 6.58 -43.78
C GLU A 162 42.24 6.16 -43.30
N GLU A 163 42.39 5.64 -42.07
CA GLU A 163 43.63 5.04 -41.52
C GLU A 163 43.77 3.54 -41.82
#